data_AF-A0A382LCY6-F1
#
_entry.id   AF-A0A382LCY6-F1
#
_cell.length_a   1.000
_cell.length_b   1.000
_cell.length_c   1.000
_cell.angle_alpha   90.00
_cell.angle_beta   90.00
_cell.angle_gamma   90.00
#
_symmetry.space_group_name_H-M   'P 1'
#
loop_
_entity.id
_entity.type
_entity.pdbx_description
1 polymer ?
#
loop_
_entity_poly.entity_id
_entity_poly.type
_entity_poly.pdbx_seq_one_letter_code
_entity_poly.pdbx_strand_id
1 'polypeptide(L)'
;MSDSNWSKSGPMAGRFPHLWRSPRTPEQFREDLDLTEAEFGRKHRRGKAARLAELQLHEDQLALTEAAEELGRARPLLANLSKTGDVAPNLLDARAFRIADAESAQAAYRLATISLRPEARVEDHELEAVLNDLKDVCRDELDRDILRESICTCVKPVADTKLGKRYEMTRQSVAERRHKLINRLVDLSGRRSIASLLDFIIGRIDHRTGEPYLHADDPFVQIALLDIDSDSLSAQDVVAVGIWLASDRGNDPKPRGFIREGELLRIR
;
A
#
# COMPACT_ATOMS: atom_id res chain seq x y z
N MET A 1 31.36 -6.14 -27.62
CA MET A 1 31.72 -4.97 -28.45
C MET A 1 30.86 -5.06 -29.69
N SER A 2 29.76 -4.33 -29.71
CA SER A 2 28.77 -4.36 -30.78
C SER A 2 28.86 -3.03 -31.52
N ASP A 3 29.62 -2.99 -32.60
CA ASP A 3 29.68 -1.84 -33.51
C ASP A 3 28.35 -1.77 -34.27
N SER A 4 27.40 -1.03 -33.72
CA SER A 4 26.16 -0.69 -34.43
C SER A 4 26.46 0.37 -35.49
N ASN A 5 26.30 -0.02 -36.76
CA ASN A 5 26.30 0.85 -37.93
C ASN A 5 25.17 1.90 -37.81
N TRP A 6 25.44 2.99 -37.11
CA TRP A 6 24.55 4.15 -37.05
C TRP A 6 24.62 4.92 -38.37
N SER A 7 23.47 5.39 -38.86
CA SER A 7 23.44 6.17 -40.11
C SER A 7 24.20 7.48 -39.89
N LYS A 8 25.20 7.76 -40.74
CA LYS A 8 25.97 9.02 -40.75
C LYS A 8 25.12 10.28 -41.04
N SER A 9 23.83 10.09 -41.30
CA SER A 9 22.87 11.06 -41.79
C SER A 9 21.79 11.45 -40.77
N GLY A 10 21.69 10.75 -39.63
CA GLY A 10 20.73 11.06 -38.57
C GLY A 10 21.31 11.95 -37.46
N PRO A 11 20.48 12.70 -36.70
CA PRO A 11 20.92 13.45 -35.53
C PRO A 11 21.54 12.53 -34.46
N MET A 12 22.52 13.05 -33.72
CA MET A 12 23.13 12.33 -32.60
C MET A 12 22.15 12.02 -31.46
N ALA A 13 21.01 12.70 -31.38
CA ALA A 13 19.94 12.43 -30.44
C ALA A 13 19.52 10.94 -30.37
N GLY A 14 19.57 10.22 -31.49
CA GLY A 14 19.26 8.78 -31.52
C GLY A 14 20.23 7.90 -30.72
N ARG A 15 21.45 8.40 -30.46
CA ARG A 15 22.48 7.71 -29.66
C ARG A 15 22.38 8.03 -28.17
N PHE A 16 21.74 9.14 -27.81
CA PHE A 16 21.61 9.63 -26.43
C PHE A 16 20.13 9.91 -26.09
N PRO A 17 19.26 8.87 -26.09
CA PRO A 17 17.83 9.01 -25.90
C PRO A 17 17.41 9.58 -24.53
N HIS A 18 18.19 9.37 -23.46
CA HIS A 18 17.88 9.91 -22.13
C HIS A 18 18.15 11.42 -22.08
N LEU A 19 19.30 11.87 -22.60
CA LEU A 19 19.60 13.28 -22.78
C LEU A 19 18.62 13.97 -23.72
N TRP A 20 18.22 13.32 -24.80
CA TRP A 20 17.25 13.91 -25.72
C TRP A 20 15.87 14.12 -25.08
N ARG A 21 15.38 13.14 -24.30
CA ARG A 21 14.08 13.21 -23.62
C ARG A 21 14.08 14.14 -22.40
N SER A 22 15.24 14.35 -21.77
CA SER A 22 15.32 15.14 -20.54
C SER A 22 15.06 16.63 -20.79
N PRO A 23 14.07 17.24 -20.10
CA PRO A 23 13.82 18.67 -20.20
C PRO A 23 14.93 19.51 -19.54
N ARG A 24 15.80 18.88 -18.74
CA ARG A 24 16.91 19.52 -18.02
C ARG A 24 18.25 19.44 -18.75
N THR A 25 18.27 18.85 -19.95
CA THR A 25 19.50 18.76 -20.74
C THR A 25 20.04 20.15 -21.06
N PRO A 26 21.33 20.43 -20.76
CA PRO A 26 21.97 21.71 -21.07
C PRO A 26 21.84 22.07 -22.56
N GLU A 27 21.65 23.36 -22.86
CA GLU A 27 21.50 23.84 -24.25
C GLU A 27 22.66 23.41 -25.15
N GLN A 28 23.90 23.45 -24.63
CA GLN A 28 25.09 23.03 -25.35
C GLN A 28 25.07 21.54 -25.75
N PHE A 29 24.44 20.68 -24.93
CA PHE A 29 24.24 19.29 -25.28
C PHE A 29 23.09 19.15 -26.28
N ARG A 30 22.00 19.91 -26.14
CA ARG A 30 20.93 19.89 -27.15
C ARG A 30 21.44 20.26 -28.54
N GLU A 31 22.21 21.34 -28.64
CA GLU A 31 22.85 21.74 -29.88
C GLU A 31 23.76 20.64 -30.45
N ASP A 32 24.50 19.93 -29.59
CA ASP A 32 25.37 18.85 -30.03
C ASP A 32 24.58 17.59 -30.47
N LEU A 33 23.41 17.34 -29.86
CA LEU A 33 22.52 16.21 -30.17
C LEU A 33 21.72 16.43 -31.46
N ASP A 34 21.41 17.67 -31.82
CA ASP A 34 20.74 18.03 -33.08
C ASP A 34 21.64 17.85 -34.31
N LEU A 35 22.96 17.82 -34.11
CA LEU A 35 23.92 17.64 -35.19
C LEU A 35 23.95 16.20 -35.70
N THR A 36 24.24 16.04 -36.98
CA THR A 36 24.69 14.76 -37.53
C THR A 36 26.10 14.43 -37.03
N GLU A 37 26.51 13.17 -37.10
CA GLU A 37 27.87 12.78 -36.67
C GLU A 37 28.98 13.53 -37.44
N ALA A 38 28.73 13.83 -38.72
CA ALA A 38 29.66 14.60 -39.54
C ALA A 38 29.79 16.06 -39.09
N GLU A 39 28.67 16.71 -38.77
CA GLU A 39 28.64 18.09 -38.27
C GLU A 39 29.24 18.19 -36.88
N PHE A 40 28.89 17.24 -36.00
CA PHE A 40 29.49 17.12 -34.67
C PHE A 40 31.02 16.95 -34.76
N GLY A 41 31.49 16.10 -35.67
CA GLY A 41 32.93 15.92 -35.93
C GLY A 41 33.63 17.17 -36.47
N ARG A 42 32.92 18.01 -37.24
CA ARG A 42 33.45 19.30 -37.71
C ARG A 42 33.49 20.34 -36.58
N LYS A 43 32.44 20.45 -35.76
CA LYS A 43 32.34 21.36 -34.61
C LYS A 43 33.43 21.06 -33.57
N HIS A 44 33.62 19.78 -33.25
CA HIS A 44 34.56 19.32 -32.21
C HIS A 44 35.84 18.70 -32.80
N ARG A 45 36.41 19.32 -33.86
CA ARG A 45 37.55 18.78 -34.63
C ARG A 45 38.76 18.41 -33.76
N ARG A 46 39.01 19.15 -32.68
CA ARG A 46 39.96 18.82 -31.62
C ARG A 46 39.16 18.52 -30.36
N GLY A 47 39.23 17.30 -29.85
CA GLY A 47 38.49 16.90 -28.64
C GLY A 47 37.15 16.19 -28.87
N LYS A 48 36.79 15.80 -30.10
CA LYS A 48 35.59 14.98 -30.41
C LYS A 48 35.39 13.83 -29.42
N ALA A 49 36.46 13.08 -29.15
CA ALA A 49 36.41 11.93 -28.23
C ALA A 49 36.08 12.35 -26.79
N ALA A 50 36.66 13.45 -26.30
CA ALA A 50 36.39 13.96 -24.96
C ALA A 50 34.94 14.45 -24.84
N ARG A 51 34.44 15.19 -25.85
CA ARG A 51 33.05 15.67 -25.87
C ARG A 51 32.04 14.53 -25.99
N LEU A 52 32.34 13.48 -26.78
CA LEU A 52 31.53 12.27 -26.82
C LEU A 52 31.52 11.53 -25.49
N ALA A 53 32.67 11.45 -24.81
CA ALA A 53 32.76 10.83 -23.50
C ALA A 53 31.94 11.60 -22.45
N GLU A 54 31.93 12.93 -22.53
CA GLU A 54 31.10 13.79 -21.69
C GLU A 54 29.59 13.54 -21.93
N LEU A 55 29.14 13.53 -23.20
CA LEU A 55 27.76 13.19 -23.54
C LEU A 55 27.38 11.77 -23.06
N GLN A 56 28.27 10.79 -23.25
CA GLN A 56 28.04 9.42 -22.80
C GLN A 56 27.94 9.33 -21.27
N LEU A 57 28.81 10.03 -20.54
CA LEU A 57 28.78 10.04 -19.07
C LEU A 57 27.43 10.57 -18.55
N HIS A 58 26.94 11.66 -19.13
CA HIS A 58 25.66 12.24 -18.72
C HIS A 58 24.46 11.37 -19.13
N GLU A 59 24.53 10.72 -20.29
CA GLU A 59 23.54 9.73 -20.71
C GLU A 59 23.47 8.56 -19.73
N ASP A 60 24.63 7.99 -19.37
CA ASP A 60 24.71 6.86 -18.43
C ASP A 60 24.20 7.23 -17.03
N GLN A 61 24.47 8.46 -16.57
CA GLN A 61 23.94 8.98 -15.30
C GLN A 61 22.42 9.11 -15.32
N LEU A 62 21.83 9.58 -16.41
CA LEU A 62 20.37 9.67 -16.56
C LEU A 62 19.76 8.27 -16.64
N ALA A 63 20.34 7.37 -17.43
CA ALA A 63 19.90 5.99 -17.55
C ALA A 63 19.93 5.26 -16.19
N LEU A 64 21.00 5.45 -15.41
CA LEU A 64 21.12 4.88 -14.07
C LEU A 64 20.05 5.44 -13.13
N THR A 65 19.78 6.74 -13.21
CA THR A 65 18.75 7.40 -12.39
C THR A 65 17.36 6.87 -12.71
N GLU A 66 17.00 6.80 -14.00
CA GLU A 66 15.73 6.24 -14.46
C GLU A 66 15.59 4.77 -14.03
N ALA A 67 16.62 3.95 -14.24
CA ALA A 67 16.61 2.55 -13.81
C ALA A 67 16.48 2.39 -12.29
N ALA A 68 17.12 3.27 -11.51
CA ALA A 68 17.00 3.27 -10.06
C ALA A 68 15.58 3.65 -9.60
N GLU A 69 14.94 4.62 -10.26
CA GLU A 69 13.55 5.00 -10.00
C GLU A 69 12.57 3.89 -10.39
N GLU A 70 12.74 3.25 -11.55
CA GLU A 70 11.93 2.12 -11.99
C GLU A 70 12.07 0.94 -11.02
N LEU A 71 13.30 0.62 -10.61
CA LEU A 71 13.55 -0.42 -9.62
C LEU A 71 12.93 -0.04 -8.26
N GLY A 72 13.01 1.23 -7.86
CA GLY A 72 12.38 1.75 -6.66
C GLY A 72 10.86 1.54 -6.67
N ARG A 73 10.20 1.78 -7.81
CA ARG A 73 8.76 1.54 -8.01
C ARG A 73 8.41 0.04 -8.05
N ALA A 74 9.25 -0.79 -8.67
CA ALA A 74 8.99 -2.22 -8.82
C ALA A 74 9.22 -3.02 -7.53
N ARG A 75 10.14 -2.59 -6.67
CA ARG A 75 10.53 -3.34 -5.46
C ARG A 75 9.35 -3.67 -4.52
N PRO A 76 8.48 -2.71 -4.13
CA PRO A 76 7.32 -3.01 -3.29
C PRO A 76 6.35 -4.00 -3.95
N LEU A 77 6.13 -3.88 -5.26
CA LEU A 77 5.28 -4.80 -6.02
C LEU A 77 5.84 -6.22 -5.95
N LEU A 78 7.13 -6.39 -6.25
CA LEU A 78 7.80 -7.68 -6.19
C LEU A 78 7.76 -8.27 -4.77
N ALA A 79 7.96 -7.44 -3.74
CA ALA A 79 7.89 -7.89 -2.34
C ALA A 79 6.49 -8.44 -1.98
N ASN A 80 5.41 -7.75 -2.36
CA ASN A 80 4.05 -8.22 -2.11
C ASN A 80 3.70 -9.46 -2.94
N LEU A 81 4.11 -9.52 -4.20
CA LEU A 81 3.90 -10.67 -5.07
C LEU A 81 4.65 -11.90 -4.57
N SER A 82 5.90 -11.77 -4.15
CA SER A 82 6.70 -12.88 -3.59
C SER A 82 6.05 -13.47 -2.34
N LYS A 83 5.57 -12.63 -1.41
CA LYS A 83 4.87 -13.09 -0.20
C LYS A 83 3.51 -13.72 -0.47
N THR A 84 2.93 -13.46 -1.65
CA THR A 84 1.67 -14.07 -2.08
C THR A 84 1.90 -15.42 -2.77
N GLY A 85 3.09 -15.62 -3.35
CA GLY A 85 3.45 -16.83 -4.10
C GLY A 85 3.40 -18.12 -3.29
N ASP A 86 3.54 -18.03 -1.96
CA ASP A 86 3.44 -19.18 -1.06
C ASP A 86 1.99 -19.70 -0.92
N VAL A 87 0.99 -18.85 -1.18
CA VAL A 87 -0.43 -19.17 -1.06
C VAL A 87 -1.05 -19.55 -2.42
N ALA A 88 -0.65 -18.87 -3.48
CA ALA A 88 -1.17 -19.12 -4.83
C ALA A 88 -0.03 -19.08 -5.87
N PRO A 89 0.06 -20.10 -6.76
CA PRO A 89 1.18 -20.21 -7.70
C PRO A 89 1.15 -19.15 -8.81
N ASN A 90 0.00 -18.51 -9.05
CA ASN A 90 -0.15 -17.41 -9.99
C ASN A 90 -1.33 -16.49 -9.61
N LEU A 91 -1.43 -15.32 -10.27
CA LEU A 91 -2.44 -14.30 -9.97
C LEU A 91 -3.88 -14.72 -10.29
N LEU A 92 -4.09 -15.64 -11.23
CA LEU A 92 -5.43 -16.13 -11.55
C LEU A 92 -5.95 -17.00 -10.40
N ASP A 93 -5.10 -17.89 -9.89
CA ASP A 93 -5.41 -18.70 -8.72
C ASP A 93 -5.52 -17.83 -7.45
N ALA A 94 -4.71 -16.76 -7.38
CA ALA A 94 -4.74 -15.78 -6.30
C ALA A 94 -6.08 -15.03 -6.20
N ARG A 95 -6.81 -14.88 -7.32
CA ARG A 95 -8.15 -14.26 -7.32
C ARG A 95 -9.23 -15.19 -6.75
N ALA A 96 -9.03 -16.50 -6.87
CA ALA A 96 -10.06 -17.50 -6.61
C ALA A 96 -9.91 -18.24 -5.28
N PHE A 97 -8.79 -18.06 -4.56
CA PHE A 97 -8.61 -18.76 -3.30
C PHE A 97 -9.56 -18.24 -2.22
N ARG A 98 -10.01 -19.17 -1.39
CA ARG A 98 -10.88 -18.88 -0.26
C ARG A 98 -10.04 -18.33 0.89
N ILE A 99 -10.46 -17.19 1.43
CA ILE A 99 -9.90 -16.64 2.67
C ILE A 99 -10.41 -17.50 3.83
N ALA A 100 -9.52 -18.31 4.41
CA ALA A 100 -9.88 -19.33 5.39
C ALA A 100 -8.99 -19.31 6.65
N ASP A 101 -7.82 -18.70 6.56
CA ASP A 101 -6.79 -18.70 7.59
C ASP A 101 -5.97 -17.39 7.54
N ALA A 102 -4.99 -17.27 8.43
CA ALA A 102 -4.15 -16.08 8.54
C ALA A 102 -3.28 -15.85 7.29
N GLU A 103 -2.78 -16.90 6.65
CA GLU A 103 -1.89 -16.79 5.49
C GLU A 103 -2.67 -16.31 4.26
N SER A 104 -3.81 -16.93 3.98
CA SER A 104 -4.74 -16.53 2.93
C SER A 104 -5.27 -15.10 3.14
N ALA A 105 -5.56 -14.70 4.38
CA ALA A 105 -5.95 -13.33 4.71
C ALA A 105 -4.86 -12.29 4.38
N GLN A 106 -3.60 -12.59 4.75
CA GLN A 106 -2.48 -11.71 4.44
C GLN A 106 -2.23 -11.61 2.94
N ALA A 107 -2.28 -12.72 2.21
CA ALA A 107 -2.18 -12.75 0.76
C ALA A 107 -3.27 -11.88 0.10
N ALA A 108 -4.53 -12.06 0.53
CA ALA A 108 -5.66 -11.29 0.00
C ALA A 108 -5.50 -9.78 0.26
N TYR A 109 -5.06 -9.41 1.47
CA TYR A 109 -4.78 -8.01 1.80
C TYR A 109 -3.67 -7.44 0.92
N ARG A 110 -2.53 -8.15 0.76
CA ARG A 110 -1.39 -7.69 -0.06
C ARG A 110 -1.74 -7.52 -1.53
N LEU A 111 -2.60 -8.37 -2.08
CA LEU A 111 -3.07 -8.21 -3.45
C LEU A 111 -3.95 -6.98 -3.60
N ALA A 112 -4.80 -6.71 -2.61
CA ALA A 112 -5.70 -5.56 -2.63
C ALA A 112 -4.96 -4.22 -2.50
N THR A 113 -3.78 -4.19 -1.88
CA THR A 113 -2.95 -2.97 -1.82
C THR A 113 -2.23 -2.65 -3.11
N ILE A 114 -2.23 -3.55 -4.10
CA ILE A 114 -1.64 -3.30 -5.42
C ILE A 114 -2.66 -2.58 -6.30
N SER A 115 -2.45 -1.29 -6.52
CA SER A 115 -3.18 -0.56 -7.56
C SER A 115 -2.53 -0.81 -8.92
N LEU A 116 -3.36 -1.05 -9.93
CA LEU A 116 -2.92 -1.26 -11.30
C LEU A 116 -3.09 -0.03 -12.19
N ARG A 117 -3.77 1.02 -11.70
CA ARG A 117 -4.08 2.23 -12.49
C ARG A 117 -3.85 3.51 -11.68
N PRO A 118 -3.31 4.57 -12.30
CA PRO A 118 -2.84 4.64 -13.70
C PRO A 118 -1.52 3.88 -13.94
N GLU A 119 -0.73 3.65 -12.89
CA GLU A 119 0.50 2.86 -12.92
C GLU A 119 0.46 1.82 -11.80
N ALA A 120 1.17 0.70 -11.98
CA ALA A 120 1.27 -0.33 -10.97
C ALA A 120 2.05 0.18 -9.75
N ARG A 121 1.45 0.12 -8.56
CA ARG A 121 2.09 0.52 -7.29
C ARG A 121 1.46 -0.18 -6.10
N VAL A 122 2.20 -0.24 -5.00
CA VAL A 122 1.65 -0.59 -3.69
C VAL A 122 1.16 0.70 -3.03
N GLU A 123 -0.09 0.69 -2.58
CA GLU A 123 -0.71 1.82 -1.87
C GLU A 123 -0.13 1.99 -0.46
N ASP A 124 -0.28 3.19 0.11
CA ASP A 124 0.34 3.57 1.38
C ASP A 124 -0.14 2.74 2.59
N HIS A 125 -1.27 2.05 2.47
CA HIS A 125 -1.80 1.13 3.46
C HIS A 125 -1.21 -0.29 3.36
N GLU A 126 0.05 -0.42 2.92
CA GLU A 126 0.79 -1.69 2.96
C GLU A 126 0.70 -2.34 4.37
N LEU A 127 0.54 -3.66 4.40
CA LEU A 127 0.25 -4.42 5.62
C LEU A 127 1.23 -4.11 6.75
N GLU A 128 2.53 -4.11 6.45
CA GLU A 128 3.58 -3.81 7.40
C GLU A 128 3.50 -2.39 7.97
N ALA A 129 3.18 -1.40 7.13
CA ALA A 129 3.06 -0.01 7.57
C ALA A 129 1.93 0.11 8.60
N VAL A 130 0.75 -0.42 8.28
CA VAL A 130 -0.41 -0.36 9.18
C VAL A 130 -0.19 -1.19 10.45
N LEU A 131 0.40 -2.39 10.34
CA LEU A 131 0.73 -3.20 11.52
C LEU A 131 1.70 -2.49 12.46
N ASN A 132 2.68 -1.75 11.94
CA ASN A 132 3.60 -0.97 12.78
C ASN A 132 2.85 0.13 13.54
N ASP A 133 1.93 0.83 12.89
CA ASP A 133 1.09 1.83 13.56
C ASP A 133 0.19 1.23 14.65
N LEU A 134 -0.37 0.04 14.40
CA LEU A 134 -1.20 -0.66 15.38
C LEU A 134 -0.38 -1.22 16.56
N LYS A 135 0.85 -1.68 16.31
CA LYS A 135 1.77 -2.14 17.36
C LYS A 135 2.14 -1.02 18.33
N ASP A 136 2.28 0.22 17.84
CA ASP A 136 2.48 1.37 18.72
C ASP A 136 1.29 1.57 19.68
N VAL A 137 0.08 1.21 19.23
CA VAL A 137 -1.17 1.38 19.98
C VAL A 137 -1.43 0.23 20.95
N CYS A 138 -1.40 -1.02 20.49
CA CYS A 138 -1.67 -2.21 21.31
C CYS A 138 -0.37 -2.70 21.98
N ARG A 139 -0.24 -2.46 23.30
CA ARG A 139 1.02 -2.71 24.02
C ARG A 139 1.16 -4.11 24.57
N ASP A 140 0.04 -4.75 24.90
CA ASP A 140 0.00 -6.09 25.47
C ASP A 140 -1.19 -6.90 24.94
N GLU A 141 -1.35 -8.11 25.47
CA GLU A 141 -2.40 -9.05 25.10
C GLU A 141 -3.80 -8.52 25.38
N LEU A 142 -4.00 -7.88 26.52
CA LEU A 142 -5.29 -7.27 26.87
C LEU A 142 -5.69 -6.17 25.87
N ASP A 143 -4.74 -5.33 25.42
CA ASP A 143 -5.04 -4.33 24.39
C ASP A 143 -5.49 -4.98 23.07
N ARG A 144 -4.90 -6.12 22.69
CA ARG A 144 -5.30 -6.88 21.49
C ARG A 144 -6.69 -7.48 21.66
N ASP A 145 -6.98 -8.09 22.80
CA ASP A 145 -8.29 -8.68 23.07
C ASP A 145 -9.40 -7.63 23.16
N ILE A 146 -9.13 -6.47 23.77
CA ILE A 146 -10.07 -5.35 23.77
C ILE A 146 -10.32 -4.87 22.33
N LEU A 147 -9.26 -4.75 21.51
CA LEU A 147 -9.37 -4.37 20.11
C LEU A 147 -10.29 -5.33 19.35
N ARG A 148 -9.98 -6.63 19.40
CA ARG A 148 -10.66 -7.70 18.64
C ARG A 148 -12.06 -7.99 19.12
N GLU A 149 -12.24 -8.15 20.44
CA GLU A 149 -13.49 -8.66 21.02
C GLU A 149 -14.44 -7.55 21.47
N SER A 150 -13.96 -6.33 21.73
CA SER A 150 -14.79 -5.25 22.29
C SER A 150 -15.00 -4.07 21.34
N ILE A 151 -13.97 -3.63 20.61
CA ILE A 151 -14.05 -2.43 19.77
C ILE A 151 -14.39 -2.78 18.31
N CYS A 152 -13.48 -3.48 17.63
CA CYS A 152 -13.51 -3.69 16.18
C CYS A 152 -14.26 -4.97 15.77
N THR A 153 -14.83 -5.70 16.72
CA THR A 153 -15.66 -6.86 16.45
C THR A 153 -16.87 -6.49 15.58
N CYS A 154 -17.09 -7.26 14.51
CA CYS A 154 -18.29 -7.16 13.67
C CYS A 154 -19.48 -7.99 14.20
N VAL A 155 -19.25 -8.74 15.29
CA VAL A 155 -20.29 -9.48 16.01
C VAL A 155 -20.65 -8.75 17.30
N LYS A 156 -21.24 -9.45 18.28
CA LYS A 156 -21.61 -8.87 19.56
C LYS A 156 -20.35 -8.58 20.41
N PRO A 157 -20.14 -7.32 20.84
CA PRO A 157 -19.01 -6.98 21.70
C PRO A 157 -19.00 -7.75 23.01
N VAL A 158 -17.80 -8.20 23.40
CA VAL A 158 -17.56 -8.84 24.68
C VAL A 158 -17.59 -7.80 25.80
N ALA A 159 -18.31 -8.13 26.86
CA ALA A 159 -18.48 -7.26 28.01
C ALA A 159 -17.18 -7.15 28.84
N ASP A 160 -16.92 -5.96 29.38
CA ASP A 160 -15.75 -5.66 30.22
C ASP A 160 -15.61 -6.60 31.43
N THR A 161 -16.73 -7.12 31.94
CA THR A 161 -16.74 -8.08 33.04
C THR A 161 -16.15 -9.43 32.66
N LYS A 162 -16.32 -9.86 31.40
CA LYS A 162 -15.75 -11.13 30.90
C LYS A 162 -14.25 -10.98 30.66
N LEU A 163 -13.83 -9.88 30.02
CA LEU A 163 -12.41 -9.57 29.83
C LEU A 163 -11.69 -9.35 31.17
N GLY A 164 -12.31 -8.63 32.10
CA GLY A 164 -11.75 -8.43 33.45
C GLY A 164 -11.53 -9.74 34.19
N LYS A 165 -12.44 -10.71 34.07
CA LYS A 165 -12.22 -12.05 34.64
C LYS A 165 -11.05 -12.80 33.97
N ARG A 166 -10.91 -12.72 32.65
CA ARG A 166 -9.83 -13.40 31.90
C ARG A 166 -8.45 -12.88 32.29
N TYR A 167 -8.34 -11.57 32.53
CA TYR A 167 -7.08 -10.89 32.83
C TYR A 167 -6.89 -10.52 34.31
N GLU A 168 -7.72 -11.05 35.20
CA GLU A 168 -7.67 -10.76 36.65
C GLU A 168 -7.73 -9.26 36.98
N MET A 169 -8.50 -8.49 36.20
CA MET A 169 -8.69 -7.05 36.35
C MET A 169 -10.12 -6.68 36.71
N THR A 170 -10.28 -5.49 37.31
CA THR A 170 -11.62 -4.95 37.55
C THR A 170 -12.30 -4.53 36.24
N ARG A 171 -13.64 -4.61 36.21
CA ARG A 171 -14.45 -4.10 35.10
C ARG A 171 -14.13 -2.64 34.76
N GLN A 172 -13.90 -1.80 35.78
CA GLN A 172 -13.60 -0.37 35.60
C GLN A 172 -12.26 -0.18 34.91
N SER A 173 -11.23 -0.91 35.31
CA SER A 173 -9.90 -0.85 34.69
C SER A 173 -9.93 -1.25 33.21
N VAL A 174 -10.69 -2.29 32.85
CA VAL A 174 -10.89 -2.69 31.45
C VAL A 174 -11.63 -1.60 30.66
N ALA A 175 -12.69 -1.03 31.23
CA ALA A 175 -13.46 0.04 30.59
C ALA A 175 -12.63 1.30 30.33
N GLU A 176 -11.79 1.71 31.29
CA GLU A 176 -10.85 2.82 31.13
C GLU A 176 -9.81 2.54 30.05
N ARG A 177 -9.27 1.31 30.03
CA ARG A 177 -8.29 0.89 29.03
C ARG A 177 -8.89 0.88 27.63
N ARG A 178 -10.10 0.35 27.47
CA ARG A 178 -10.88 0.44 26.23
C ARG A 178 -11.09 1.88 25.81
N HIS A 179 -11.47 2.77 26.72
CA HIS A 179 -11.68 4.18 26.39
C HIS A 179 -10.40 4.85 25.87
N LYS A 180 -9.26 4.60 26.52
CA LYS A 180 -7.94 5.09 26.06
C LYS A 180 -7.58 4.51 24.70
N LEU A 181 -7.84 3.22 24.48
CA LEU A 181 -7.55 2.55 23.21
C LEU A 181 -8.37 3.15 22.06
N ILE A 182 -9.67 3.37 22.27
CA ILE A 182 -10.54 4.04 21.29
C ILE A 182 -9.99 5.41 20.89
N ASN A 183 -9.61 6.25 21.85
CA ASN A 183 -9.07 7.58 21.54
C ASN A 183 -7.78 7.47 20.71
N ARG A 184 -6.86 6.57 21.10
CA ARG A 184 -5.62 6.35 20.36
C ARG A 184 -5.85 5.83 18.94
N LEU A 185 -6.85 4.98 18.73
CA LEU A 185 -7.23 4.49 17.40
C LEU A 185 -7.83 5.62 16.54
N VAL A 186 -8.65 6.50 17.12
CA VAL A 186 -9.15 7.68 16.41
C VAL A 186 -8.00 8.61 16.05
N ASP A 187 -7.05 8.85 16.95
CA ASP A 187 -5.85 9.67 16.67
C ASP A 187 -4.98 9.08 15.56
N LEU A 188 -4.98 7.74 15.38
CA LEU A 188 -4.27 7.08 14.28
C LEU A 188 -4.82 7.43 12.90
N SER A 189 -6.07 7.88 12.78
CA SER A 189 -6.68 8.24 11.48
C SER A 189 -5.89 9.29 10.70
N GLY A 190 -5.11 10.13 11.38
CA GLY A 190 -4.23 11.12 10.75
C GLY A 190 -2.91 10.55 10.20
N ARG A 191 -2.54 9.30 10.51
CA ARG A 191 -1.34 8.67 9.94
C ARG A 191 -1.59 8.27 8.49
N ARG A 192 -0.60 8.49 7.62
CA ARG A 192 -0.72 8.31 6.15
C ARG A 192 -1.24 6.92 5.73
N SER A 193 -0.70 5.87 6.32
CA SER A 193 -1.07 4.46 6.12
C SER A 193 -2.54 4.19 6.51
N ILE A 194 -2.98 4.69 7.66
CA ILE A 194 -4.35 4.52 8.17
C ILE A 194 -5.33 5.36 7.36
N ALA A 195 -4.98 6.60 7.01
CA ALA A 195 -5.78 7.45 6.13
C ALA A 195 -5.98 6.79 4.76
N SER A 196 -4.91 6.24 4.16
CA SER A 196 -5.01 5.49 2.90
C SER A 196 -5.90 4.24 3.02
N LEU A 197 -5.83 3.51 4.14
CA LEU A 197 -6.70 2.36 4.41
C LEU A 197 -8.17 2.80 4.54
N LEU A 198 -8.40 3.92 5.21
CA LEU A 198 -9.73 4.51 5.37
C LEU A 198 -10.34 4.89 4.03
N ASP A 199 -9.61 5.64 3.21
CA ASP A 199 -10.06 6.02 1.87
C ASP A 199 -10.37 4.78 1.01
N PHE A 200 -9.52 3.75 1.11
CA PHE A 200 -9.73 2.48 0.42
C PHE A 200 -11.02 1.77 0.85
N ILE A 201 -11.28 1.68 2.16
CA ILE A 201 -12.50 1.02 2.69
C ILE A 201 -13.75 1.84 2.42
N ILE A 202 -13.69 3.17 2.58
CA ILE A 202 -14.81 4.08 2.29
C ILE A 202 -15.22 3.95 0.82
N GLY A 203 -14.26 3.82 -0.10
CA GLY A 203 -14.54 3.58 -1.52
C GLY A 203 -15.27 2.27 -1.83
N ARG A 204 -15.36 1.34 -0.85
CA ARG A 204 -16.05 0.05 -0.96
C ARG A 204 -17.44 0.06 -0.31
N ILE A 205 -17.76 1.09 0.48
CA ILE A 205 -19.07 1.22 1.12
C ILE A 205 -20.12 1.49 0.04
N ASP A 206 -21.16 0.65 0.01
CA ASP A 206 -22.29 0.83 -0.88
C ASP A 206 -23.33 1.74 -0.22
N HIS A 207 -23.76 2.75 -0.96
CA HIS A 207 -24.74 3.75 -0.53
C HIS A 207 -26.08 3.65 -1.30
N ARG A 208 -26.23 2.68 -2.21
CA ARG A 208 -27.37 2.61 -3.15
C ARG A 208 -28.73 2.38 -2.47
N THR A 209 -28.75 1.79 -1.27
CA THR A 209 -29.99 1.45 -0.54
C THR A 209 -30.37 2.48 0.53
N GLY A 210 -29.64 3.59 0.64
CA GLY A 210 -29.90 4.67 1.61
C GLY A 210 -29.17 4.52 2.94
N GLU A 211 -28.78 3.31 3.33
CA GLU A 211 -27.88 3.06 4.46
C GLU A 211 -26.51 2.59 3.95
N PRO A 212 -25.39 3.06 4.53
CA PRO A 212 -24.05 2.59 4.18
C PRO A 212 -23.84 1.14 4.65
N TYR A 213 -23.43 0.25 3.75
CA TYR A 213 -23.09 -1.13 4.09
C TYR A 213 -21.89 -1.66 3.29
N LEU A 214 -21.26 -2.70 3.83
CA LEU A 214 -20.26 -3.52 3.13
C LEU A 214 -20.86 -4.90 2.85
N HIS A 215 -20.56 -5.47 1.68
CA HIS A 215 -21.05 -6.80 1.31
C HIS A 215 -20.20 -7.91 1.96
N ALA A 216 -20.81 -9.03 2.36
CA ALA A 216 -20.09 -10.14 2.99
C ALA A 216 -19.14 -10.89 2.03
N ASP A 217 -19.35 -10.78 0.72
CA ASP A 217 -18.47 -11.34 -0.30
C ASP A 217 -17.22 -10.48 -0.53
N ASP A 218 -17.17 -9.27 0.05
CA ASP A 218 -16.00 -8.40 0.02
C ASP A 218 -14.82 -9.06 0.75
N PRO A 219 -13.64 -9.20 0.12
CA PRO A 219 -12.46 -9.79 0.75
C PRO A 219 -12.07 -9.16 2.09
N PHE A 220 -12.23 -7.85 2.28
CA PHE A 220 -11.91 -7.18 3.54
C PHE A 220 -12.91 -7.57 4.63
N VAL A 221 -14.19 -7.70 4.26
CA VAL A 221 -15.20 -8.20 5.19
C VAL A 221 -14.92 -9.65 5.58
N GLN A 222 -14.56 -10.50 4.62
CA GLN A 222 -14.17 -11.88 4.91
C GLN A 222 -12.96 -11.94 5.86
N ILE A 223 -11.92 -11.14 5.61
CA ILE A 223 -10.74 -11.04 6.49
C ILE A 223 -11.12 -10.62 7.92
N ALA A 224 -11.95 -9.58 8.07
CA ALA A 224 -12.35 -9.10 9.40
C ALA A 224 -13.19 -10.12 10.20
N LEU A 225 -13.93 -10.97 9.50
CA LEU A 225 -14.81 -11.99 10.08
C LEU A 225 -14.12 -13.33 10.36
N LEU A 226 -12.85 -13.48 10.02
CA LEU A 226 -12.11 -14.71 10.36
C LEU A 226 -12.04 -14.91 11.88
N ASP A 227 -11.95 -16.15 12.30
CA ASP A 227 -11.68 -16.51 13.70
C ASP A 227 -10.25 -17.03 13.78
N ILE A 228 -9.28 -16.09 13.77
CA ILE A 228 -7.86 -16.43 13.85
C ILE A 228 -7.43 -16.33 15.31
N ASP A 229 -7.11 -17.48 15.88
CA ASP A 229 -6.43 -17.55 17.18
C ASP A 229 -4.93 -17.27 16.97
N SER A 230 -4.52 -16.01 17.19
CA SER A 230 -3.12 -15.59 17.05
C SER A 230 -2.71 -14.64 18.15
N ASP A 231 -1.56 -14.88 18.75
CA ASP A 231 -0.96 -14.01 19.77
C ASP A 231 -0.44 -12.68 19.22
N SER A 232 -0.46 -12.49 17.90
CA SER A 232 0.11 -11.32 17.22
C SER A 232 -0.93 -10.59 16.38
N LEU A 233 -0.72 -9.28 16.17
CA LEU A 233 -1.54 -8.50 15.24
C LEU A 233 -1.34 -9.00 13.81
N SER A 234 -2.43 -9.08 13.05
CA SER A 234 -2.48 -9.67 11.71
C SER A 234 -3.30 -8.81 10.72
N ALA A 235 -3.44 -9.28 9.48
CA ALA A 235 -4.30 -8.65 8.49
C ALA A 235 -5.75 -8.52 8.97
N GLN A 236 -6.25 -9.45 9.78
CA GLN A 236 -7.57 -9.35 10.40
C GLN A 236 -7.70 -8.07 11.23
N ASP A 237 -6.72 -7.79 12.09
CA ASP A 237 -6.74 -6.62 12.98
C ASP A 237 -6.68 -5.32 12.18
N VAL A 238 -5.83 -5.28 11.15
CA VAL A 238 -5.70 -4.14 10.24
C VAL A 238 -7.05 -3.83 9.60
N VAL A 239 -7.70 -4.84 9.02
CA VAL A 239 -8.98 -4.64 8.33
C VAL A 239 -10.10 -4.33 9.30
N ALA A 240 -10.16 -4.99 10.47
CA ALA A 240 -11.18 -4.72 11.48
C ALA A 240 -11.08 -3.28 12.02
N VAL A 241 -9.86 -2.77 12.22
CA VAL A 241 -9.65 -1.36 12.59
C VAL A 241 -10.08 -0.43 11.46
N GLY A 242 -9.69 -0.70 10.22
CA GLY A 242 -10.08 0.11 9.07
C GLY A 242 -11.60 0.18 8.90
N ILE A 243 -12.30 -0.96 8.98
CA ILE A 243 -13.77 -1.04 8.93
C ILE A 243 -14.39 -0.28 10.11
N TRP A 244 -13.86 -0.45 11.32
CA TRP A 244 -14.37 0.27 12.48
C TRP A 244 -14.21 1.79 12.31
N LEU A 245 -13.04 2.28 11.92
CA LEU A 245 -12.79 3.70 11.69
C LEU A 245 -13.65 4.27 10.55
N ALA A 246 -13.85 3.51 9.46
CA ALA A 246 -14.70 3.91 8.33
C ALA A 246 -16.19 4.01 8.68
N SER A 247 -16.61 3.50 9.84
CA SER A 247 -17.99 3.65 10.34
C SER A 247 -18.28 5.03 10.93
N ASP A 248 -17.27 5.91 11.02
CA ASP A 248 -17.46 7.27 11.50
C ASP A 248 -18.42 8.04 10.59
N ARG A 249 -19.46 8.63 11.19
CA ARG A 249 -20.50 9.40 10.49
C ARG A 249 -20.27 10.90 10.57
N GLY A 250 -19.12 11.37 11.06
CA GLY A 250 -18.72 12.78 11.13
C GLY A 250 -19.52 13.65 12.11
N ASN A 251 -20.70 13.20 12.54
CA ASN A 251 -21.57 13.87 13.51
C ASN A 251 -21.47 13.31 14.94
N ASP A 252 -20.81 12.15 15.13
CA ASP A 252 -20.57 11.52 16.43
C ASP A 252 -19.07 11.61 16.74
N PRO A 253 -18.64 11.80 18.01
CA PRO A 253 -17.22 11.96 18.32
C PRO A 253 -16.42 10.65 18.19
N LYS A 254 -17.08 9.50 17.93
CA LYS A 254 -16.45 8.18 17.89
C LYS A 254 -17.13 7.24 16.87
N PRO A 255 -16.36 6.40 16.16
CA PRO A 255 -16.93 5.41 15.25
C PRO A 255 -17.81 4.40 15.99
N ARG A 256 -18.95 4.05 15.38
CA ARG A 256 -19.94 3.13 15.98
C ARG A 256 -19.61 1.65 15.75
N GLY A 257 -18.80 1.38 14.74
CA GLY A 257 -18.50 0.06 14.22
C GLY A 257 -19.59 -0.47 13.29
N PHE A 258 -19.33 -1.66 12.75
CA PHE A 258 -20.28 -2.40 11.92
C PHE A 258 -20.85 -3.59 12.69
N ILE A 259 -22.05 -4.04 12.30
CA ILE A 259 -22.66 -5.28 12.76
C ILE A 259 -23.10 -6.12 11.57
N ARG A 260 -22.91 -7.43 11.68
CA ARG A 260 -23.34 -8.38 10.66
C ARG A 260 -24.86 -8.58 10.69
N GLU A 261 -25.51 -8.32 9.57
CA GLU A 261 -26.92 -8.57 9.29
C GLU A 261 -27.05 -9.45 8.04
N GLY A 262 -27.07 -10.78 8.23
CA GLY A 262 -27.08 -11.73 7.12
C GLY A 262 -25.80 -11.66 6.28
N GLU A 263 -25.96 -11.29 5.00
CA GLU A 263 -24.90 -11.13 4.00
C GLU A 263 -24.33 -9.71 3.93
N LEU A 264 -24.70 -8.82 4.88
CA LEU A 264 -24.26 -7.43 4.90
C LEU A 264 -23.62 -7.07 6.24
N LEU A 265 -22.67 -6.14 6.22
CA LEU A 265 -22.23 -5.39 7.40
C LEU A 265 -22.83 -4.00 7.34
N ARG A 266 -23.65 -3.64 8.33
CA ARG A 266 -24.23 -2.30 8.47
C ARG A 266 -23.58 -1.54 9.62
N ILE A 267 -23.48 -0.22 9.47
CA ILE A 267 -23.01 0.65 10.56
C ILE A 267 -24.02 0.56 11.72
N ARG A 268 -23.52 0.42 12.95
CA ARG A 268 -24.31 0.38 14.19
C ARG A 268 -25.04 1.68 14.52
#